data_AF-A0A4Z2F7F6-F1
#
_entry.id   AF-A0A4Z2F7F6-F1
#
_cell.length_a   1.000
_cell.length_b   1.000
_cell.length_c   1.000
_cell.angle_alpha   90.00
_cell.angle_beta   90.00
_cell.angle_gamma   90.00
#
_symmetry.space_group_name_H-M   'P 1'
#
loop_
_entity.id
_entity.type
_entity.pdbx_description
1 polymer ?
#
loop_
_entity_poly.entity_id
_entity_poly.type
_entity_poly.pdbx_seq_one_letter_code
_entity_poly.pdbx_strand_id
1 'polypeptide(L)'
;MRGRAARTRGVMKEFGAVYEQQYAVALFNSVRFEIEGGGGPQSQLLHRKARVQRERFKLHGETVTYLEENHKWRNRFVSVPDSYTIGLYESKTAHDRGLHAKGTINCAGYKALTSMEDYMELINSSLPGRNPPLHTHTHTHTHTHTHTHTHTHTHTHTHTHTHTHTHIPTL
;
A
#
# COMPACT_ATOMS: atom_id res chain seq x y z
N MET A 1 -9.76 -13.89 -30.63
CA MET A 1 -9.36 -14.09 -29.21
C MET A 1 -8.62 -15.41 -28.88
N ARG A 2 -8.51 -16.41 -29.78
CA ARG A 2 -7.79 -17.69 -29.50
C ARG A 2 -6.26 -17.59 -29.33
N GLY A 3 -5.60 -16.58 -29.91
CA GLY A 3 -4.13 -16.49 -29.92
C GLY A 3 -3.48 -16.07 -28.59
N ARG A 4 -4.14 -15.22 -27.77
CA ARG A 4 -3.54 -14.71 -26.53
C ARG A 4 -3.44 -15.80 -25.45
N ALA A 5 -4.50 -16.58 -25.27
CA ALA A 5 -4.51 -17.71 -24.34
C ALA A 5 -3.53 -18.82 -24.76
N ALA A 6 -3.35 -19.05 -26.07
CA ALA A 6 -2.36 -20.01 -26.57
C ALA A 6 -0.92 -19.56 -26.26
N ARG A 7 -0.61 -18.27 -26.46
CA ARG A 7 0.71 -17.71 -26.08
C ARG A 7 0.97 -17.80 -24.58
N THR A 8 0.01 -17.41 -23.74
CA THR A 8 0.16 -17.53 -22.28
C THR A 8 0.43 -18.97 -21.86
N ARG A 9 -0.29 -19.94 -22.43
CA ARG A 9 -0.03 -21.37 -22.14
C ARG A 9 1.37 -21.82 -22.59
N GLY A 10 1.84 -21.36 -23.74
CA GLY A 10 3.20 -21.64 -24.21
C GLY A 10 4.26 -21.13 -23.24
N VAL A 11 4.18 -19.85 -22.87
CA VAL A 11 5.11 -19.22 -21.93
C VAL A 11 5.08 -19.91 -20.56
N MET A 12 3.89 -20.21 -20.03
CA MET A 12 3.77 -20.88 -18.73
C MET A 12 4.31 -22.32 -18.75
N LYS A 13 4.20 -23.02 -19.88
CA LYS A 13 4.76 -24.36 -20.03
C LYS A 13 6.29 -24.32 -20.01
N GLU A 14 6.89 -23.38 -20.74
CA GLU A 14 8.34 -23.18 -20.77
C GLU A 14 8.86 -22.75 -19.39
N PHE A 15 8.22 -21.77 -18.77
CA PHE A 15 8.55 -21.35 -17.40
C PHE A 15 8.45 -22.51 -16.40
N GLY A 16 7.39 -23.33 -16.48
CA GLY A 16 7.20 -24.47 -15.60
C GLY A 16 8.33 -25.49 -15.69
N ALA A 17 8.80 -25.80 -16.90
CA ALA A 17 9.92 -26.72 -17.10
C ALA A 17 11.22 -26.20 -16.47
N VAL A 18 11.51 -24.89 -16.63
CA VAL A 18 12.67 -24.26 -15.99
C VAL A 18 12.52 -24.23 -14.47
N TYR A 19 11.33 -23.90 -13.97
CA TYR A 19 11.04 -23.85 -12.54
C TYR A 19 11.26 -25.20 -11.86
N GLU A 20 10.79 -26.30 -12.47
CA GLU A 20 10.97 -27.65 -11.92
C GLU A 20 12.45 -28.05 -11.82
N GLN A 21 13.24 -27.75 -12.86
CA GLN A 21 14.68 -27.99 -12.83
C GLN A 21 15.38 -27.16 -11.74
N GLN A 22 15.01 -25.88 -11.60
CA GLN A 22 15.60 -24.99 -10.61
C GLN A 22 15.18 -25.33 -9.18
N TYR A 23 14.00 -25.92 -8.99
CA TYR A 23 13.50 -26.32 -7.67
C TYR A 23 14.44 -27.33 -7.00
N ALA A 24 14.86 -28.37 -7.73
CA ALA A 24 15.79 -29.38 -7.21
C ALA A 24 17.15 -28.78 -6.84
N VAL A 25 17.68 -27.86 -7.67
CA VAL A 25 18.94 -27.17 -7.41
C VAL A 25 18.85 -26.27 -6.17
N ALA A 26 17.77 -25.50 -6.05
CA ALA A 26 17.54 -24.65 -4.88
C ALA A 26 17.41 -25.47 -3.58
N LEU A 27 16.69 -26.60 -3.63
CA LEU A 27 16.54 -27.50 -2.50
C LEU A 27 17.88 -28.13 -2.10
N PHE A 28 18.64 -28.66 -3.06
CA PHE A 28 19.96 -29.22 -2.80
C PHE A 28 20.89 -28.19 -2.16
N ASN A 29 20.93 -26.97 -2.69
CA ASN A 29 21.75 -25.89 -2.13
C ASN A 29 21.31 -25.51 -0.71
N SER A 30 20.00 -25.48 -0.42
CA SER A 30 19.50 -25.24 0.94
C SER A 30 19.97 -26.31 1.92
N VAL A 31 19.82 -27.59 1.56
CA VAL A 31 20.23 -28.72 2.41
C VAL A 31 21.74 -28.75 2.59
N ARG A 32 22.49 -28.56 1.51
CA ARG A 32 23.96 -28.49 1.54
C ARG A 32 24.43 -27.37 2.47
N PHE A 33 23.81 -26.19 2.38
CA PHE A 33 24.14 -25.04 3.22
C PHE A 33 23.90 -25.31 4.71
N GLU A 34 22.82 -26.02 5.05
CA GLU A 34 22.52 -26.46 6.42
C GLU A 34 23.51 -27.51 6.94
N ILE A 35 23.88 -28.50 6.12
CA ILE A 35 24.80 -29.60 6.50
C ILE A 35 26.24 -29.12 6.65
N GLU A 36 26.73 -28.31 5.70
CA GLU A 36 28.12 -27.82 5.69
C GLU A 36 28.34 -26.68 6.70
N GLY A 37 27.30 -26.26 7.43
CA GLY A 37 27.40 -25.22 8.45
C GLY A 37 27.68 -23.82 7.88
N GLY A 38 27.27 -23.56 6.64
CA GLY A 38 27.54 -22.32 5.92
C GLY A 38 26.79 -21.08 6.43
N GLY A 39 26.05 -21.21 7.54
CA GLY A 39 25.31 -20.12 8.17
C GLY A 39 26.24 -18.94 8.46
N GLY A 40 25.96 -17.81 7.81
CA GLY A 40 26.60 -16.53 8.16
C GLY A 40 26.41 -16.22 9.66
N PRO A 41 27.16 -15.24 10.19
CA PRO A 41 27.12 -14.93 11.61
C PRO A 41 25.68 -14.70 12.08
N GLN A 42 25.33 -15.29 13.23
CA GLN A 42 24.01 -15.10 13.82
C GLN A 42 23.74 -13.60 14.02
N SER A 43 22.57 -13.15 13.57
CA SER A 43 22.17 -11.76 13.78
C SER A 43 22.16 -11.43 15.27
N GLN A 44 22.75 -10.29 15.62
CA GLN A 44 22.72 -9.78 17.00
C GLN A 44 21.32 -9.29 17.40
N LEU A 45 20.47 -8.96 16.41
CA LEU A 45 19.10 -8.51 16.65
C LEU A 45 18.13 -9.68 16.57
N LEU A 46 17.27 -9.80 17.58
CA LEU A 46 16.25 -10.83 17.60
C LEU A 46 15.24 -10.65 16.47
N HIS A 47 15.05 -11.70 15.69
CA HIS A 47 14.00 -11.73 14.68
C HIS A 47 12.66 -12.10 15.32
N ARG A 48 11.62 -11.37 14.92
CA ARG A 48 10.27 -11.61 15.41
C ARG A 48 9.70 -12.90 14.80
N LYS A 49 9.50 -13.93 15.63
CA LYS A 49 8.94 -15.23 15.20
C LYS A 49 7.42 -15.26 15.09
N ALA A 50 6.72 -14.46 15.91
CA ALA A 50 5.26 -14.39 15.90
C ALA A 50 4.77 -13.21 15.06
N ARG A 51 3.80 -13.47 14.17
CA ARG A 51 3.12 -12.43 13.42
C ARG A 51 2.53 -11.40 14.40
N VAL A 52 2.81 -10.12 14.17
CA VAL A 52 2.24 -9.05 15.01
C VAL A 52 0.72 -9.09 14.85
N GLN A 53 -0.03 -9.14 15.95
CA GLN A 53 -1.45 -8.76 15.96
C GLN A 53 -1.51 -7.24 15.66
N ARG A 54 -1.43 -6.86 14.38
CA ARG A 54 -1.44 -5.47 13.91
C ARG A 54 -2.87 -4.93 13.80
N GLU A 55 -3.70 -5.17 14.80
CA GLU A 55 -5.01 -4.51 14.87
C GLU A 55 -4.86 -2.98 14.96
N ARG A 56 -3.67 -2.48 15.33
CA ARG A 56 -3.37 -1.07 15.56
C ARG A 56 -3.06 -0.22 14.32
N PHE A 57 -2.65 -0.80 13.19
CA PHE A 57 -2.27 -0.02 11.99
C PHE A 57 -3.27 -0.27 10.86
N LYS A 58 -4.50 0.21 11.06
CA LYS A 58 -5.52 0.25 10.01
C LYS A 58 -5.57 1.67 9.46
N LEU A 59 -4.92 1.91 8.33
CA LEU A 59 -5.11 3.16 7.62
C LEU A 59 -6.51 3.12 7.00
N HIS A 60 -7.33 4.10 7.33
CA HIS A 60 -8.65 4.24 6.74
C HIS A 60 -9.02 5.70 6.62
N GLY A 61 -9.90 6.02 5.70
CA GLY A 61 -10.32 7.40 5.46
C GLY A 61 -11.26 7.54 4.28
N GLU A 62 -11.86 8.70 4.16
CA GLU A 62 -12.71 9.05 3.03
C GLU A 62 -11.84 9.52 1.85
N THR A 63 -12.14 9.01 0.66
CA THR A 63 -11.52 9.45 -0.60
C THR A 63 -12.58 9.74 -1.65
N VAL A 64 -12.17 10.37 -2.74
CA VAL A 64 -12.99 10.51 -3.94
C VAL A 64 -12.36 9.69 -5.05
N THR A 65 -13.08 8.69 -5.53
CA THR A 65 -12.62 7.79 -6.59
C THR A 65 -13.37 8.08 -7.88
N TYR A 66 -12.65 8.20 -8.99
CA TYR A 66 -13.25 8.27 -10.31
C TYR A 66 -13.69 6.88 -10.77
N LEU A 67 -14.96 6.74 -11.12
CA LEU A 67 -15.50 5.49 -11.65
C LEU A 67 -15.54 5.56 -13.17
N GLU A 68 -14.75 4.71 -13.82
CA GLU A 68 -14.68 4.67 -15.29
C GLU A 68 -16.01 4.26 -15.92
N GLU A 69 -16.77 3.35 -15.30
CA GLU A 69 -18.03 2.82 -15.84
C GLU A 69 -19.10 3.88 -16.12
N ASN A 70 -19.15 4.95 -15.30
CA ASN A 70 -20.17 5.98 -15.40
C ASN A 70 -19.60 7.40 -15.45
N HIS A 71 -18.27 7.54 -15.58
CA HIS A 71 -17.55 8.81 -15.65
C HIS A 71 -17.87 9.77 -14.50
N LYS A 72 -18.10 9.24 -13.29
CA LYS A 72 -18.43 10.05 -12.10
C LYS A 72 -17.42 9.84 -10.98
N TRP A 73 -17.11 10.93 -10.31
CA TRP A 73 -16.43 10.92 -9.03
C TRP A 73 -17.42 10.50 -7.93
N ARG A 74 -17.03 9.54 -7.09
CA ARG A 74 -17.80 9.10 -5.93
C ARG A 74 -16.97 9.12 -4.68
N ASN A 75 -17.60 9.54 -3.58
CA ASN A 75 -17.01 9.35 -2.27
C ASN A 75 -17.00 7.85 -1.92
N ARG A 76 -15.86 7.40 -1.39
CA ARG A 76 -15.60 6.02 -1.01
C ARG A 76 -14.82 6.02 0.29
N PHE A 77 -15.20 5.10 1.18
CA PHE A 77 -14.41 4.82 2.36
C PHE A 77 -13.32 3.82 2.00
N VAL A 78 -12.07 4.20 2.21
CA VAL A 78 -10.89 3.36 1.98
C VAL A 78 -10.48 2.71 3.29
N SER A 79 -10.17 1.42 3.23
CA SER A 79 -9.60 0.67 4.36
C SER A 79 -8.42 -0.14 3.88
N VAL A 80 -7.30 -0.03 4.59
CA VAL A 80 -6.07 -0.79 4.34
C VAL A 80 -5.79 -1.65 5.59
N PRO A 81 -6.15 -2.94 5.54
CA PRO A 81 -5.84 -3.89 6.61
C PRO A 81 -4.37 -4.32 6.55
N ASP A 82 -3.98 -5.23 7.45
CA ASP A 82 -2.61 -5.72 7.59
C ASP A 82 -2.08 -6.52 6.39
N SER A 83 -2.97 -6.95 5.49
CA SER A 83 -2.61 -7.52 4.18
C SER A 83 -2.13 -6.47 3.17
N TYR A 84 -2.21 -5.19 3.49
CA TYR A 84 -1.91 -4.06 2.60
C TYR A 84 -2.77 -4.01 1.32
N THR A 85 -3.83 -4.81 1.26
CA THR A 85 -4.77 -4.79 0.15
C THR A 85 -5.78 -3.68 0.36
N ILE A 86 -5.87 -2.72 -0.55
CA ILE A 86 -6.77 -1.57 -0.41
C ILE A 86 -8.20 -2.01 -0.70
N GLY A 87 -9.09 -1.87 0.27
CA GLY A 87 -10.53 -2.08 0.10
C GLY A 87 -11.28 -0.75 -0.04
N LEU A 88 -12.18 -0.66 -1.02
CA LEU A 88 -13.05 0.48 -1.28
C LEU A 88 -14.49 0.15 -0.88
N TYR A 89 -15.09 0.91 0.02
CA TYR A 89 -16.44 0.71 0.53
C TYR A 89 -17.33 1.89 0.17
N GLU A 90 -18.65 1.65 0.14
CA GLU A 90 -19.62 2.72 -0.12
C GLU A 90 -19.55 3.83 0.93
N SER A 91 -19.29 3.46 2.18
CA SER A 91 -19.17 4.37 3.32
C SER A 91 -18.44 3.68 4.48
N LYS A 92 -18.03 4.45 5.49
CA LYS A 92 -17.53 3.90 6.76
C LYS A 92 -18.52 2.96 7.42
N THR A 93 -19.82 3.29 7.40
CA THR A 93 -20.87 2.44 7.99
C THR A 93 -21.01 1.10 7.28
N ALA A 94 -20.81 1.06 5.96
CA ALA A 94 -20.81 -0.20 5.21
C ALA A 94 -19.63 -1.08 5.61
N HIS A 95 -18.43 -0.50 5.75
CA HIS A 95 -17.25 -1.19 6.25
C HIS A 95 -17.43 -1.71 7.68
N ASP A 96 -17.91 -0.87 8.60
CA ASP A 96 -18.07 -1.21 10.01
C ASP A 96 -19.12 -2.33 10.22
N ARG A 97 -20.10 -2.43 9.31
CA ARG A 97 -21.08 -3.54 9.25
C ARG A 97 -20.55 -4.81 8.60
N GLY A 98 -19.30 -4.83 8.13
CA GLY A 98 -18.70 -5.98 7.45
C GLY A 98 -19.29 -6.25 6.06
N LEU A 99 -19.87 -5.24 5.39
CA LEU A 99 -20.36 -5.41 4.02
C LEU A 99 -19.19 -5.58 3.05
N HIS A 100 -19.45 -6.23 1.91
CA HIS A 100 -18.43 -6.42 0.88
C HIS A 100 -17.93 -5.09 0.30
N ALA A 101 -16.62 -5.02 0.08
CA ALA A 101 -16.00 -3.93 -0.65
C ALA A 101 -16.54 -3.85 -2.08
N LYS A 102 -16.72 -2.63 -2.58
CA LYS A 102 -17.08 -2.33 -3.97
C LYS A 102 -15.91 -2.60 -4.93
N GLY A 103 -14.68 -2.56 -4.42
CA GLY A 103 -13.47 -2.86 -5.18
C GLY A 103 -12.32 -3.15 -4.23
N THR A 104 -11.37 -3.97 -4.70
CA THR A 104 -10.19 -4.38 -3.94
C THR A 104 -8.96 -4.23 -4.83
N ILE A 105 -7.91 -3.55 -4.35
CA ILE A 105 -6.70 -3.26 -5.11
C ILE A 105 -5.50 -3.86 -4.38
N ASN A 106 -4.79 -4.76 -5.06
CA ASN A 106 -3.43 -5.14 -4.68
C ASN A 106 -2.45 -4.22 -5.42
N CYS A 107 -1.66 -3.46 -4.67
CA CYS A 107 -0.76 -2.46 -5.23
C CYS A 107 0.56 -3.02 -5.79
N ALA A 108 0.76 -4.34 -5.85
CA ALA A 108 1.95 -4.92 -6.44
C ALA A 108 2.09 -4.49 -7.92
N GLY A 109 3.21 -3.82 -8.23
CA GLY A 109 3.49 -3.29 -9.58
C GLY A 109 2.85 -1.93 -9.90
N TYR A 110 2.15 -1.30 -8.94
CA TYR A 110 1.58 0.05 -9.14
C TYR A 110 2.61 1.14 -8.85
N LYS A 111 2.43 2.30 -9.49
CA LYS A 111 3.16 3.55 -9.22
C LYS A 111 2.16 4.59 -8.73
N ALA A 112 2.41 5.20 -7.57
CA ALA A 112 1.61 6.32 -7.08
C ALA A 112 2.05 7.61 -7.77
N LEU A 113 1.09 8.35 -8.33
CA LEU A 113 1.32 9.64 -8.95
C LEU A 113 0.44 10.68 -8.26
N THR A 114 0.99 11.86 -8.02
CA THR A 114 0.31 12.96 -7.32
C THR A 114 -0.07 14.11 -8.25
N SER A 115 0.34 14.03 -9.53
CA SER A 115 0.01 14.99 -10.57
C SER A 115 -0.69 14.31 -11.74
N MET A 116 -1.67 15.01 -12.33
CA MET A 116 -2.30 14.59 -13.57
C MET A 116 -1.32 14.64 -14.75
N GLU A 117 -0.34 15.55 -14.71
CA GLU A 117 0.68 15.70 -15.74
C GLU A 117 1.56 14.45 -15.85
N ASP A 118 2.14 14.00 -14.73
CA ASP A 118 2.93 12.76 -14.65
C ASP A 118 2.14 11.54 -15.12
N TYR A 119 0.84 11.50 -14.81
CA TYR A 119 -0.05 10.43 -15.26
C TYR A 119 -0.22 10.44 -16.78
N MET A 120 -0.49 11.61 -17.36
CA MET A 120 -0.66 11.76 -18.80
C MET A 120 0.65 11.45 -19.55
N GLU A 121 1.79 11.89 -19.03
CA GLU A 121 3.11 11.57 -19.60
C GLU A 121 3.41 10.06 -19.57
N LEU A 122 3.14 9.39 -18.45
CA LEU A 122 3.31 7.93 -18.34
C LEU A 122 2.44 7.17 -19.34
N ILE A 123 1.18 7.58 -19.50
CA ILE A 123 0.26 6.94 -20.47
C ILE A 123 0.71 7.19 -21.91
N ASN A 124 1.18 8.40 -22.22
CA ASN A 124 1.61 8.74 -23.57
C ASN A 124 2.90 8.01 -23.97
N SER A 125 3.85 7.84 -23.05
CA SER A 125 5.09 7.09 -23.30
C SER A 125 4.88 5.57 -23.42
N SER A 126 3.76 5.04 -22.94
CA SER A 126 3.46 3.60 -22.94
C SER A 126 2.97 3.04 -24.29
N LEU A 127 2.63 3.90 -25.27
CA LEU A 127 2.10 3.48 -26.57
C LEU A 127 3.00 3.99 -27.72
N PRO A 128 3.80 3.11 -28.36
CA PRO A 128 4.65 3.53 -29.48
C PRO A 128 3.78 3.93 -30.68
N GLY A 129 3.98 5.15 -31.21
CA GLY A 129 3.32 5.67 -32.42
C GLY A 129 2.26 6.77 -32.20
N ARG A 130 1.97 7.14 -30.95
CA ARG A 130 1.16 8.32 -30.64
C ARG A 130 2.10 9.52 -30.51
N ASN A 131 2.34 10.25 -31.61
CA ASN A 131 2.98 11.57 -31.51
C ASN A 131 2.14 12.40 -30.53
N PRO A 132 2.69 12.87 -29.40
CA PRO A 132 1.94 13.74 -28.51
C PRO A 132 1.59 15.01 -29.31
N PRO A 133 0.33 15.46 -29.36
CA PRO A 133 0.08 16.82 -29.82
C PRO A 133 0.87 17.75 -28.91
N LEU A 134 1.66 18.64 -29.54
CA LEU A 134 2.37 19.72 -28.89
C LEU A 134 1.48 20.35 -27.79
N HIS A 135 1.94 20.25 -26.54
CA HIS A 135 1.60 21.09 -25.39
C HIS A 135 0.50 22.13 -25.60
N THR A 136 -0.76 21.70 -25.60
CA THR A 136 -1.93 22.58 -25.44
C THR A 136 -2.92 21.92 -24.49
N HIS A 137 -2.49 21.73 -23.25
CA HIS A 137 -3.39 21.36 -22.17
C HIS A 137 -4.07 22.64 -21.64
N THR A 138 -5.20 23.00 -22.23
CA THR A 138 -6.17 23.89 -21.55
C THR A 138 -6.92 23.04 -20.54
N HIS A 139 -6.40 22.93 -19.32
CA HIS A 139 -7.13 22.36 -18.19
C HIS A 139 -7.79 23.49 -17.40
N THR A 140 -9.12 23.59 -17.51
CA THR A 140 -9.92 24.41 -16.60
C THR A 140 -9.95 23.73 -15.23
N HIS A 141 -9.03 24.13 -14.35
CA HIS A 141 -9.07 23.73 -12.94
C HIS A 141 -10.18 24.49 -12.23
N THR A 142 -11.33 23.84 -11.99
CA THR A 142 -12.27 24.29 -10.96
C THR A 142 -11.91 23.58 -9.66
N HIS A 143 -11.10 24.23 -8.83
CA HIS A 143 -10.92 23.82 -7.44
C HIS A 143 -12.05 24.40 -6.60
N THR A 144 -12.96 23.55 -6.14
CA THR A 144 -13.80 23.86 -4.97
C THR A 144 -13.35 22.92 -3.85
N HIS A 145 -12.44 23.40 -3.02
CA HIS A 145 -12.15 22.76 -1.74
C HIS A 145 -13.11 23.29 -0.69
N THR A 146 -13.85 22.39 -0.06
CA THR A 146 -14.36 22.61 1.29
C THR A 146 -14.06 21.34 2.08
N HIS A 147 -12.94 21.36 2.80
CA HIS A 147 -12.66 20.38 3.84
C HIS A 147 -12.88 21.07 5.19
N THR A 148 -13.87 20.60 5.93
CA THR A 148 -13.95 20.80 7.38
C THR A 148 -13.32 19.57 8.03
N HIS A 149 -12.07 19.70 8.50
CA HIS A 149 -11.48 18.73 9.41
C HIS A 149 -11.71 19.18 10.85
N THR A 150 -12.47 18.39 11.60
CA THR A 150 -12.49 18.47 13.07
C THR A 150 -11.41 17.54 13.60
N HIS A 151 -10.25 18.09 13.98
CA HIS A 151 -9.29 17.35 14.81
C HIS A 151 -9.65 17.53 16.29
N THR A 152 -9.95 16.43 16.98
CA THR A 152 -10.00 16.38 18.45
C THR A 152 -8.64 15.89 18.93
N HIS A 153 -7.80 16.79 19.43
CA HIS A 153 -6.61 16.42 20.20
C HIS A 153 -7.00 16.37 21.69
N THR A 154 -6.90 15.20 22.30
CA THR A 154 -6.89 15.04 23.76
C THR A 154 -5.45 15.10 24.22
N HIS A 155 -5.03 16.22 24.81
CA HIS A 155 -3.78 16.29 25.55
C HIS A 155 -4.06 15.98 27.02
N THR A 156 -3.54 14.85 27.50
CA THR A 156 -3.39 14.58 28.92
C THR A 156 -2.00 15.02 29.34
N HIS A 157 -1.88 16.22 29.90
CA HIS A 157 -0.67 16.60 30.64
C HIS A 157 -0.84 16.19 32.10
N THR A 158 -0.01 15.23 32.54
CA THR A 158 0.28 14.99 33.95
C THR A 158 1.62 15.65 34.24
N HIS A 159 1.62 16.74 35.02
CA HIS A 159 2.85 17.26 35.59
C HIS A 159 2.75 17.33 37.11
N THR A 160 3.66 16.58 37.72
CA THR A 160 3.91 16.41 39.15
C THR A 160 4.47 17.70 39.76
N HIS A 161 3.80 18.23 40.79
CA HIS A 161 4.38 19.28 41.64
C HIS A 161 5.35 18.64 42.64
N THR A 162 6.63 18.99 42.55
CA THR A 162 7.61 18.76 43.61
C THR A 162 7.72 20.03 44.45
N HIS A 163 7.18 20.02 45.66
CA HIS A 163 7.42 21.08 46.64
C HIS A 163 8.77 20.85 47.31
N THR A 164 9.75 21.71 47.02
CA THR A 164 10.98 21.82 47.81
C THR A 164 10.73 22.78 48.97
N HIS A 165 10.58 22.23 50.18
CA HIS A 165 10.52 23.02 51.41
C HIS A 165 11.94 23.34 51.87
N THR A 166 12.44 24.52 51.55
CA THR A 166 13.71 25.02 52.09
C THR A 166 13.47 25.44 53.54
N HIS A 167 13.91 24.60 54.48
CA HIS A 167 14.00 24.96 55.89
C HIS A 167 15.27 25.79 56.09
N ILE A 168 15.10 27.06 56.48
CA ILE A 168 16.21 27.93 56.90
C ILE A 168 16.37 27.72 58.40
N PRO A 169 17.44 27.06 58.89
CA PRO A 169 17.78 27.15 60.31
C PRO A 169 18.41 28.53 60.57
N THR A 170 17.76 29.28 61.43
CA THR A 170 18.27 30.52 62.03
C THR A 170 19.41 30.17 63.00
N LEU A 171 20.58 30.77 62.83
CA LEU A 171 21.48 31.37 63.85
C LEU A 171 22.71 31.98 63.17
#